data_AF-A0A914TM27-F1
#
_entry.id   AF-A0A914TM27-F1
#
_cell.length_a   1.000
_cell.length_b   1.000
_cell.length_c   1.000
_cell.angle_alpha   90.00
_cell.angle_beta   90.00
_cell.angle_gamma   90.00
#
_symmetry.space_group_name_H-M   'P 1'
#
loop_
_entity.id
_entity.type
_entity.pdbx_description
1 polymer ?
#
loop_
_entity_poly.entity_id
_entity_poly.type
_entity_poly.pdbx_seq_one_letter_code
_entity_poly.pdbx_strand_id
1 'polypeptide(L)' 'MLKNCVIFLIFVAGVIFAEINVSPTVTTEYGMIEGVNYETPSGFETELFLGIPFAKPPINDLRFEV' A
#
# COMPACT_ATOMS: atom_id res chain seq x y z
N MET A 1 6.97 39.98 12.98
CA MET A 1 5.60 39.42 12.87
C MET A 1 5.34 38.84 11.47
N LEU A 2 5.50 39.63 10.40
CA LEU A 2 5.28 39.16 9.02
C LEU A 2 6.14 37.94 8.62
N LYS A 3 7.43 37.94 8.95
CA LYS A 3 8.37 36.83 8.65
C LYS A 3 7.94 35.49 9.27
N ASN A 4 7.41 35.50 10.49
CA ASN A 4 6.93 34.29 11.15
C ASN A 4 5.62 33.80 10.53
N CYS A 5 4.77 34.73 10.08
CA CYS A 5 3.56 34.40 9.33
C CYS A 5 3.90 33.74 7.98
N VAL A 6 4.90 34.27 7.27
CA VAL A 6 5.37 33.69 6.00
C VAL A 6 5.95 32.29 6.21
N ILE A 7 6.78 32.08 7.24
CA ILE A 7 7.33 30.75 7.56
C ILE A 7 6.20 29.76 7.91
N PHE A 8 5.22 30.20 8.70
CA PHE A 8 4.06 29.39 9.04
C PHE A 8 3.23 29.01 7.81
N LEU A 9 3.00 29.97 6.89
CA LEU A 9 2.27 29.71 5.64
C LEU A 9 3.02 28.74 4.72
N ILE A 10 4.35 28.85 4.62
CA ILE A 10 5.17 27.90 3.84
C ILE A 10 5.09 26.50 4.45
N PHE A 11 5.14 26.39 5.78
CA PHE A 11 5.02 25.10 6.47
C PHE A 11 3.65 24.47 6.25
N VAL A 12 2.57 25.23 6.39
CA VAL A 12 1.19 24.76 6.14
C VAL A 12 1.02 24.33 4.68
N ALA A 13 1.52 25.11 3.72
CA ALA A 13 1.51 24.72 2.31
C ALA A 13 2.28 23.42 2.09
N GLY A 14 3.48 23.27 2.66
CA GLY A 14 4.30 22.06 2.54
C GLY A 14 3.61 20.81 3.10
N VAL A 15 2.86 20.93 4.19
CA VAL A 15 2.06 19.83 4.74
C VAL A 15 0.88 19.48 3.83
N ILE A 16 0.23 20.47 3.20
CA ILE A 16 -0.90 20.24 2.26
C ILE A 16 -0.43 19.50 0.99
N PHE A 17 0.79 19.74 0.52
CA PHE A 17 1.35 19.10 -0.67
C PHE A 17 2.01 17.74 -0.41
N ALA A 18 2.04 17.25 0.83
CA ALA A 18 2.55 15.92 1.11
C ALA A 18 1.58 14.87 0.55
N GLU A 19 1.96 14.20 -0.53
CA GLU A 19 1.21 13.05 -1.04
C GLU A 19 1.33 11.87 -0.06
N ILE A 20 0.22 11.54 0.58
CA ILE A 20 0.12 10.31 1.37
C ILE A 20 -0.11 9.18 0.37
N ASN A 21 0.95 8.42 0.07
CA ASN A 21 0.83 7.17 -0.66
C ASN A 21 0.16 6.14 0.25
N VAL A 22 -1.18 6.10 0.20
CA VAL A 22 -1.98 5.11 0.94
C VAL A 22 -1.89 3.79 0.18
N SER A 23 -1.37 2.74 0.85
CA SER A 23 -1.38 1.39 0.30
C SER A 23 -2.81 0.87 0.14
N PRO A 24 -3.14 0.21 -0.97
CA PRO A 24 -4.47 -0.37 -1.15
C PRO A 24 -4.65 -1.55 -0.19
N THR A 25 -5.83 -1.65 0.42
CA THR A 25 -6.16 -2.70 1.38
C THR A 25 -7.47 -3.36 1.00
N VAL A 26 -7.51 -4.69 0.99
CA VAL A 26 -8.72 -5.47 0.65
C VAL A 26 -8.97 -6.58 1.65
N THR A 27 -10.24 -6.94 1.83
CA THR A 27 -10.65 -8.06 2.70
C THR A 27 -10.92 -9.28 1.85
N THR A 28 -10.25 -10.39 2.16
CA THR A 28 -10.49 -11.71 1.59
C THR A 28 -11.29 -12.58 2.56
N GLU A 29 -11.70 -13.77 2.13
CA GLU A 29 -12.33 -14.77 3.02
C GLU A 29 -11.43 -15.17 4.21
N TYR A 30 -10.11 -15.02 4.08
CA TYR A 30 -9.11 -15.40 5.09
C TYR A 30 -8.53 -14.22 5.87
N GLY A 31 -9.03 -13.00 5.64
CA GLY A 31 -8.60 -11.79 6.34
C GLY A 31 -8.18 -10.65 5.40
N MET A 32 -7.74 -9.56 6.03
CA MET A 32 -7.33 -8.34 5.34
C MET A 32 -5.90 -8.43 4.82
N ILE A 33 -5.66 -7.96 3.61
CA ILE A 33 -4.34 -7.90 2.98
C ILE A 33 -4.06 -6.49 2.47
N GLU A 34 -2.78 -6.11 2.51
CA GLU A 34 -2.26 -4.86 1.99
C GLU A 34 -1.51 -5.13 0.67
N GLY A 35 -1.76 -4.32 -0.35
CA GLY A 35 -1.10 -4.35 -1.63
C GLY A 35 -0.23 -3.12 -1.85
N VAL A 36 0.14 -2.87 -3.10
CA VAL A 36 0.91 -1.68 -3.51
C VAL A 36 0.29 -1.04 -4.74
N ASN A 37 0.30 0.29 -4.80
CA ASN A 37 0.04 1.02 -6.04
C ASN A 37 1.26 0.84 -6.96
N TYR A 38 1.02 0.57 -8.23
CA TYR A 38 2.05 0.27 -9.21
C TYR A 38 1.70 0.84 -10.57
N GLU A 39 2.62 1.62 -11.14
CA GLU A 39 2.55 2.05 -12.52
C GLU A 39 3.24 1.01 -13.42
N THR A 40 2.50 0.47 -14.37
CA THR A 40 3.06 -0.44 -15.39
C THR A 40 4.01 0.30 -16.35
N PRO A 41 4.91 -0.40 -17.06
CA PRO A 41 5.80 0.24 -18.04
C PRO A 41 5.08 1.00 -19.17
N SER A 42 3.80 0.70 -19.42
CA SER A 42 2.95 1.42 -20.38
C SER A 42 2.23 2.64 -19.78
N GLY A 43 2.49 2.98 -18.51
CA GLY A 43 1.88 4.12 -17.81
C GLY A 43 0.48 3.85 -17.25
N PHE A 44 0.09 2.58 -17.07
CA PHE A 44 -1.19 2.23 -16.45
C PHE A 44 -1.01 2.04 -14.95
N GLU A 45 -1.76 2.79 -14.15
CA GLU A 45 -1.84 2.65 -12.69
C GLU A 45 -2.69 1.44 -12.31
N THR A 46 -2.15 0.57 -11.47
CA THR A 46 -2.84 -0.63 -10.96
C THR A 46 -2.49 -0.88 -9.50
N GLU A 47 -3.35 -1.63 -8.82
CA GLU A 47 -3.08 -2.17 -7.49
C GLU A 47 -2.55 -3.59 -7.64
N LEU A 48 -1.42 -3.90 -7.00
CA LEU A 48 -0.83 -5.24 -6.99
C LEU A 48 -0.94 -5.88 -5.61
N PHE A 49 -1.46 -7.11 -5.59
CA PHE A 49 -1.51 -7.96 -4.41
C PHE A 49 -0.78 -9.27 -4.72
N LEU A 50 0.44 -9.41 -4.22
CA LEU A 50 1.35 -10.51 -4.54
C LEU A 50 1.54 -11.44 -3.34
N GLY A 51 1.76 -12.73 -3.60
CA GLY A 51 2.08 -13.71 -2.56
C GLY A 51 0.93 -14.04 -1.61
N ILE A 52 -0.33 -13.81 -2.02
CA ILE A 52 -1.51 -14.11 -1.20
C ILE A 52 -1.58 -15.63 -0.93
N PRO A 53 -1.58 -16.07 0.34
CA PRO A 53 -1.74 -17.48 0.66
C PRO A 53 -3.17 -17.92 0.35
N PHE A 54 -3.31 -19.00 -0.42
CA PHE A 54 -4.60 -19.60 -0.76
C PHE A 54 -4.80 -20.99 -0.15
N ALA A 55 -3.76 -21.52 0.49
CA ALA A 55 -3.74 -22.85 1.10
C ALA A 55 -2.77 -22.88 2.27
N LYS A 56 -2.88 -23.91 3.11
CA LYS A 56 -1.87 -24.21 4.13
C LYS A 56 -0.55 -24.61 3.46
N PRO A 57 0.61 -24.25 4.02
CA PRO A 57 1.90 -24.70 3.50
C PRO A 57 1.96 -26.24 3.44
N PRO A 58 2.34 -26.86 2.29
CA PRO A 58 2.34 -28.31 2.13
C PRO A 58 3.62 -28.93 2.72
N ILE A 59 3.75 -28.82 4.05
CA ILE A 59 4.91 -29.29 4.82
C ILE A 59 4.52 -30.48 5.71
N ASN A 60 5.52 -31.27 6.13
CA ASN A 60 5.35 -32.48 6.95
C ASN A 60 4.31 -33.44 6.35
N ASP A 61 3.31 -33.84 7.13
CA ASP A 61 2.27 -34.78 6.73
C ASP A 61 1.37 -34.24 5.60
N LEU A 62 1.34 -32.92 5.38
CA LEU A 62 0.64 -32.29 4.24
C LEU A 62 1.43 -32.45 2.93
N ARG A 63 2.69 -32.89 2.99
CA ARG A 63 3.51 -33.09 1.78
C ARG A 63 3.06 -34.36 1.08
N PHE A 64 2.65 -34.21 -0.18
CA PHE A 64 2.09 -35.29 -1.00
C PHE A 64 0.76 -35.85 -0.47
N GLU A 65 0.07 -35.12 0.40
CA GLU A 65 -1.33 -35.42 0.72
C GLU A 65 -2.16 -35.25 -0.57
N VAL A 66 -3.06 -36.21 -0.82
CA VAL A 66 -3.88 -36.32 -2.03
C VAL A 66 -5.31 -35.91 -1.73
#